data_AF-A0AAD6TZ82-F1
#
_entry.id   AF-A0AAD6TZ82-F1
#
_cell.length_a   1.000
_cell.length_b   1.000
_cell.length_c   1.000
_cell.angle_alpha   90.00
_cell.angle_beta   90.00
_cell.angle_gamma   90.00
#
_symmetry.space_group_name_H-M   'P 1'
#
loop_
_entity.id
_entity.type
_entity.pdbx_description
1 polymer ?
#
loop_
_entity_poly.entity_id
_entity_poly.type
_entity_poly.pdbx_seq_one_letter_code
_entity_poly.pdbx_strand_id
1 'polypeptide(L)'
;MCASVKSLCHLPTEIIHAVARHAATKELLALSQTSRRIHAISLEIIYRHVALYDHAQAAKYCTAVASRPETAKLARKLKMMYLPLTALPAFDTRMKSVVRKMQNLHVLDIHSRFFFESISDLTLPRLSTCTLPISLDLGSFLGRNSTVTDLVILPAVEEPCSEFYTSPITPVHLPKLQRFVGPDLSACSFIPGSLASNITIFCTLNPNVGSSGGLEAIARSNADIIDFNCLIIWLEQAFLIDVAKYLPGIRSLQIAKPSETPAPEDEELFMVSIATLLRSLTCLETMSLLTPIHGPDEIADDELEAEFRSVQIWGEIAPRLQTVALPSNTLWTRVRDNIWFPSNRPTAEFREERHQWLIKKALSSPDLPREYQTLAEFVGNEAGIATLKAMLDSACS
;
A
#
# COMPACT_ATOMS: atom_id res chain seq x y z
N MET A 1 2.80 -7.67 57.42
CA MET A 1 3.39 -8.65 56.47
C MET A 1 3.93 -7.87 55.28
N CYS A 2 5.24 -7.63 55.22
CA CYS A 2 5.86 -7.03 54.03
C CYS A 2 5.97 -8.12 52.97
N ALA A 3 5.20 -8.00 51.88
CA ALA A 3 5.39 -8.87 50.73
C ALA A 3 6.84 -8.70 50.24
N SER A 4 7.63 -9.78 50.30
CA SER A 4 8.96 -9.82 49.70
C SER A 4 8.80 -9.50 48.22
N VAL A 5 9.27 -8.32 47.81
CA VAL A 5 9.29 -7.91 46.41
C VAL A 5 10.22 -8.88 45.69
N LYS A 6 9.65 -9.85 44.99
CA LYS A 6 10.42 -10.80 44.19
C LYS A 6 11.21 -9.99 43.16
N SER A 7 12.54 -10.06 43.26
CA SER A 7 13.44 -9.33 42.36
C SER A 7 13.21 -9.77 40.91
N LEU A 8 13.10 -8.80 40.00
CA LEU A 8 12.96 -8.97 38.55
C LEU A 8 13.99 -9.93 37.95
N CYS A 9 15.15 -10.09 38.60
CA CYS A 9 16.21 -11.02 38.18
C CYS A 9 15.76 -12.49 38.11
N HIS A 10 14.70 -12.87 38.83
CA HIS A 10 14.19 -14.24 38.87
C HIS A 10 13.19 -14.55 37.75
N LEU A 11 12.76 -13.54 36.98
CA LEU A 11 11.86 -13.78 35.86
C LEU A 11 12.60 -14.47 34.70
N PRO A 12 11.94 -15.37 33.97
CA PRO A 12 12.46 -15.90 32.70
C PRO A 12 12.74 -14.79 31.69
N THR A 13 13.68 -15.03 30.77
CA THR A 13 14.17 -13.98 29.84
C THR A 13 13.05 -13.56 28.90
N GLU A 14 12.19 -14.50 28.56
CA GLU A 14 11.01 -14.36 27.72
C GLU A 14 10.02 -13.36 28.34
N ILE A 15 9.82 -13.43 29.67
CA ILE A 15 8.92 -12.51 30.38
C ILE A 15 9.51 -11.11 30.43
N ILE A 16 10.80 -10.98 30.75
CA ILE A 16 11.48 -9.68 30.75
C ILE A 16 11.44 -9.06 29.34
N HIS A 17 11.68 -9.88 28.31
CA HIS A 17 11.62 -9.44 26.93
C HIS A 17 10.19 -9.02 26.53
N ALA A 18 9.17 -9.78 26.93
CA ALA A 18 7.77 -9.44 26.67
C ALA A 18 7.40 -8.09 27.31
N VAL A 19 7.73 -7.90 28.59
CA VAL A 19 7.48 -6.63 29.30
C VAL A 19 8.24 -5.47 28.64
N ALA A 20 9.52 -5.66 28.34
CA ALA A 20 10.36 -4.63 27.73
C ALA A 20 9.87 -4.21 26.33
N ARG A 21 9.24 -5.10 25.54
CA ARG A 21 8.68 -4.75 24.22
C ARG A 21 7.56 -3.71 24.30
N HIS A 22 6.91 -3.57 25.44
CA HIS A 22 5.83 -2.59 25.65
C HIS A 22 6.32 -1.30 26.32
N ALA A 23 7.57 -1.25 26.77
CA ALA A 23 8.15 -0.08 27.43
C ALA A 23 8.55 1.00 26.40
N ALA A 24 8.40 2.26 26.77
CA ALA A 24 8.87 3.38 25.97
C ALA A 24 10.41 3.40 25.90
N THR A 25 11.00 4.02 24.87
CA THR A 25 12.46 4.09 24.72
C THR A 25 13.16 4.70 25.94
N LYS A 26 12.56 5.72 26.57
CA LYS A 26 13.10 6.32 27.80
C LYS A 26 13.15 5.31 28.96
N GLU A 27 12.12 4.49 29.11
CA GLU A 27 12.05 3.45 30.14
C GLU A 27 13.02 2.32 29.85
N LEU A 28 13.15 1.90 28.58
CA LEU A 28 14.17 0.92 28.17
C LEU A 28 15.59 1.39 28.48
N LEU A 29 15.88 2.68 28.28
CA LEU A 29 17.18 3.25 28.65
C LEU A 29 17.40 3.20 30.17
N ALA A 30 16.38 3.51 30.98
CA ALA A 30 16.46 3.39 32.44
C ALA A 30 16.62 1.91 32.89
N LEU A 31 15.82 1.01 32.34
CA LEU A 31 15.90 -0.43 32.57
C LEU A 31 17.28 -0.97 32.24
N SER A 32 17.89 -0.48 31.16
CA SER A 32 19.22 -0.90 30.74
C SER A 32 20.34 -0.59 31.75
N GLN A 33 20.08 0.26 32.74
CA GLN A 33 21.04 0.62 33.80
C GLN A 33 20.93 -0.27 35.04
N THR A 34 19.88 -1.11 35.14
CA THR A 34 19.58 -1.87 36.37
C THR A 34 20.38 -3.17 36.50
N SER A 35 20.60 -3.90 35.41
CA SER A 35 21.36 -5.16 35.41
C SER A 35 21.92 -5.47 34.02
N ARG A 36 22.98 -6.29 33.93
CA ARG A 36 23.59 -6.69 32.63
C ARG A 36 22.62 -7.46 31.72
N ARG A 37 21.75 -8.31 32.31
CA ARG A 37 20.76 -9.09 31.56
C ARG A 37 19.68 -8.18 30.96
N ILE A 38 19.12 -7.28 31.78
CA ILE A 38 18.14 -6.30 31.31
C ILE A 38 18.77 -5.32 30.33
N HIS A 39 20.05 -4.96 30.53
CA HIS A 39 20.82 -4.16 29.59
C HIS A 39 20.86 -4.78 28.19
N ALA A 40 21.23 -6.05 28.07
CA ALA A 40 21.30 -6.74 26.78
C ALA A 40 19.94 -6.79 26.07
N ILE A 41 18.87 -7.14 26.80
CA ILE A 41 17.50 -7.19 26.26
C ILE A 41 17.03 -5.79 25.82
N SER A 42 17.27 -4.78 26.65
CA SER A 42 16.87 -3.40 26.36
C SER A 42 17.62 -2.86 25.14
N LEU A 43 18.93 -3.12 25.04
CA LEU A 43 19.70 -2.74 23.87
C LEU A 43 19.23 -3.45 22.60
N GLU A 44 18.92 -4.74 22.66
CA GLU A 44 18.33 -5.45 21.52
C GLU A 44 17.08 -4.73 21.04
N ILE A 45 16.12 -4.44 21.94
CA ILE A 45 14.86 -3.79 21.58
C ILE A 45 15.09 -2.38 21.03
N ILE A 46 15.94 -1.56 21.67
CA ILE A 46 16.26 -0.19 21.25
C ILE A 46 16.88 -0.17 19.85
N TYR A 47 17.84 -1.06 19.57
CA TYR A 47 18.58 -1.06 18.31
C TYR A 47 17.94 -1.91 17.21
N ARG A 48 16.92 -2.71 17.52
CA ARG A 48 16.22 -3.56 16.53
C ARG A 48 15.51 -2.75 15.45
N HIS A 49 14.90 -1.63 15.84
CA HIS A 49 14.14 -0.74 14.95
C HIS A 49 14.71 0.68 15.03
N VAL A 50 15.55 1.03 14.06
CA VAL A 50 16.21 2.33 14.01
C VAL A 50 15.44 3.23 13.06
N ALA A 51 14.88 4.32 13.58
CA ALA A 51 14.24 5.36 12.79
C ALA A 51 14.98 6.68 12.97
N LEU A 52 15.42 7.28 11.88
CA LEU A 52 16.22 8.51 11.85
C LEU A 52 15.44 9.57 11.05
N TYR A 53 14.95 10.59 11.75
CA TYR A 53 14.09 11.62 11.18
C TYR A 53 14.83 12.93 10.90
N ASP A 54 16.07 13.05 11.35
CA ASP A 54 16.90 14.21 11.12
C ASP A 54 18.40 13.81 11.13
N HIS A 55 19.23 14.71 10.58
CA HIS A 55 20.66 14.51 10.48
C HIS A 55 21.35 14.39 11.85
N ALA A 56 20.87 15.09 12.88
CA ALA A 56 21.49 15.06 14.21
C ALA A 56 21.28 13.70 14.90
N GLN A 57 20.09 13.11 14.77
CA GLN A 57 19.78 11.76 15.21
C GLN A 57 20.66 10.74 14.48
N ALA A 58 20.76 10.87 13.17
CA ALA A 58 21.57 9.98 12.35
C ALA A 58 23.06 10.05 12.74
N ALA A 59 23.62 11.25 12.92
CA ALA A 59 25.01 11.44 13.34
C ALA A 59 25.27 10.88 14.76
N LYS A 60 24.35 11.09 15.69
CA LYS A 60 24.42 10.52 17.05
C LYS A 60 24.38 8.99 17.00
N TYR A 61 23.47 8.43 16.21
CA TYR A 61 23.35 6.98 15.99
C TYR A 61 24.65 6.41 15.40
N CYS A 62 25.16 7.00 14.32
CA CYS A 62 26.42 6.58 13.71
C CYS A 62 27.58 6.61 14.70
N THR A 63 27.66 7.65 15.53
CA THR A 63 28.71 7.79 16.54
C THR A 63 28.59 6.73 17.62
N ALA A 64 27.37 6.46 18.11
CA ALA A 64 27.10 5.41 19.08
C ALA A 64 27.46 4.02 18.51
N VAL A 65 27.04 3.69 17.29
CA VAL A 65 27.34 2.40 16.65
C VAL A 65 28.81 2.27 16.29
N ALA A 66 29.48 3.35 15.88
CA ALA A 66 30.92 3.35 15.66
C ALA A 66 31.69 3.00 16.94
N SER A 67 31.24 3.51 18.09
CA SER A 67 31.84 3.18 19.40
C SER A 67 31.54 1.76 19.86
N ARG A 68 30.45 1.14 19.40
CA ARG A 68 30.02 -0.21 19.77
C ARG A 68 29.50 -0.98 18.55
N PRO A 69 30.39 -1.49 17.68
CA PRO A 69 30.01 -2.10 16.41
C PRO A 69 29.03 -3.28 16.52
N GLU A 70 29.06 -4.01 17.62
CA GLU A 70 28.14 -5.13 17.89
C GLU A 70 26.67 -4.71 17.92
N THR A 71 26.38 -3.44 18.26
CA THR A 71 25.00 -2.92 18.25
C THR A 71 24.41 -2.85 16.83
N ALA A 72 25.25 -2.68 15.80
CA ALA A 72 24.78 -2.71 14.41
C ALA A 72 24.15 -4.06 14.04
N LYS A 73 24.66 -5.15 14.59
CA LYS A 73 24.17 -6.52 14.33
C LYS A 73 22.78 -6.76 14.91
N LEU A 74 22.32 -5.93 15.85
CA LEU A 74 20.99 -5.99 16.46
C LEU A 74 19.92 -5.36 15.55
N ALA A 75 20.31 -4.48 14.63
CA ALA A 75 19.38 -3.85 13.71
C ALA A 75 18.66 -4.88 12.83
N ARG A 76 17.35 -4.72 12.71
CA ARG A 76 16.46 -5.51 11.83
C ARG A 76 15.70 -4.61 10.87
N LYS A 77 15.40 -3.38 11.29
CA LYS A 77 14.77 -2.34 10.47
C LYS A 77 15.56 -1.04 10.59
N LEU A 78 15.89 -0.44 9.45
CA LEU A 78 16.47 0.89 9.35
C LEU A 78 15.52 1.75 8.52
N LYS A 79 15.08 2.86 9.09
CA LYS A 79 14.19 3.83 8.46
C LYS A 79 14.82 5.22 8.50
N MET A 80 14.90 5.90 7.36
CA MET A 80 15.48 7.23 7.24
C MET A 80 14.60 8.11 6.36
N MET A 81 13.99 9.13 6.98
CA MET A 81 12.94 9.95 6.36
C MET A 81 13.34 11.42 6.14
N TYR A 82 14.58 11.80 6.43
CA TYR A 82 15.01 13.18 6.20
C TYR A 82 15.63 13.33 4.80
N LEU A 83 15.37 14.48 4.18
CA LEU A 83 15.93 14.87 2.89
C LEU A 83 17.06 15.89 3.18
N PRO A 84 18.33 15.45 3.24
CA PRO A 84 19.43 16.38 3.40
C PRO A 84 19.52 17.26 2.14
N LEU A 85 19.49 18.58 2.32
CA LEU A 85 19.64 19.54 1.22
C LEU A 85 21.02 19.45 0.53
N THR A 86 22.00 18.88 1.22
CA THR A 86 23.38 18.75 0.71
C THR A 86 23.97 17.41 1.15
N ALA A 87 24.58 16.69 0.22
CA ALA A 87 25.42 15.55 0.55
C ALA A 87 26.58 15.97 1.47
N LEU A 88 26.83 15.18 2.52
CA LEU A 88 27.93 15.41 3.46
C LEU A 88 28.84 14.18 3.39
N PRO A 89 29.88 14.17 2.54
CA PRO A 89 30.61 12.94 2.22
C PRO A 89 31.18 12.20 3.43
N ALA A 90 31.62 12.94 4.46
CA ALA A 90 32.12 12.37 5.70
C ALA A 90 31.02 11.66 6.52
N PHE A 91 29.80 12.22 6.51
CA PHE A 91 28.62 11.61 7.12
C PHE A 91 28.20 10.36 6.32
N ASP A 92 28.11 10.45 5.00
CA ASP A 92 27.71 9.34 4.12
C ASP A 92 28.67 8.16 4.26
N THR A 93 29.98 8.43 4.26
CA THR A 93 31.01 7.40 4.50
C THR A 93 30.83 6.70 5.85
N ARG A 94 30.52 7.47 6.91
CA ARG A 94 30.31 6.91 8.25
C ARG A 94 29.04 6.09 8.30
N MET A 95 27.95 6.57 7.72
CA MET A 95 26.67 5.86 7.70
C MET A 95 26.76 4.59 6.86
N LYS A 96 27.39 4.64 5.68
CA LYS A 96 27.70 3.45 4.86
C LYS A 96 28.47 2.39 5.65
N SER A 97 29.48 2.81 6.42
CA SER A 97 30.25 1.91 7.30
C SER A 97 29.38 1.26 8.39
N VAL A 98 28.42 2.01 8.94
CA VAL A 98 27.45 1.51 9.93
C VAL A 98 26.47 0.54 9.31
N VAL A 99 25.84 0.87 8.17
CA VAL A 99 24.89 0.00 7.46
C VAL A 99 25.55 -1.30 7.02
N ARG A 100 26.80 -1.26 6.54
CA ARG A 100 27.58 -2.47 6.18
C ARG A 100 27.70 -3.47 7.34
N LYS A 101 27.65 -3.02 8.60
CA LYS A 101 27.72 -3.88 9.79
C LYS A 101 26.36 -4.43 10.21
N MET A 102 25.25 -3.96 9.62
CA MET A 102 23.90 -4.44 9.87
C MET A 102 23.58 -5.73 9.09
N GLN A 103 24.35 -6.79 9.33
CA GLN A 103 24.23 -8.07 8.60
C GLN A 103 22.87 -8.76 8.74
N ASN A 104 22.09 -8.34 9.73
CA ASN A 104 20.75 -8.88 10.02
C ASN A 104 19.62 -7.93 9.60
N LEU A 105 19.90 -6.94 8.75
CA LEU A 105 18.88 -6.01 8.29
C LEU A 105 17.88 -6.73 7.38
N HIS A 106 16.59 -6.65 7.73
CA HIS A 106 15.47 -7.22 6.96
C HIS A 106 14.67 -6.14 6.24
N VAL A 107 14.55 -4.96 6.85
CA VAL A 107 13.77 -3.85 6.30
C VAL A 107 14.67 -2.63 6.14
N LEU A 108 14.76 -2.12 4.93
CA LEU A 108 15.47 -0.89 4.58
C LEU A 108 14.48 0.11 4.00
N ASP A 109 14.32 1.25 4.67
CA ASP A 109 13.35 2.27 4.31
C ASP A 109 14.08 3.61 4.23
N ILE A 110 14.41 4.05 3.02
CA ILE A 110 15.21 5.24 2.73
C ILE A 110 14.41 6.13 1.78
N HIS A 111 14.25 7.39 2.16
CA HIS A 111 13.60 8.39 1.33
C HIS A 111 14.59 9.34 0.64
N SER A 112 15.81 9.49 1.17
CA SER A 112 16.84 10.35 0.57
C SER A 112 17.62 9.63 -0.52
N ARG A 113 17.65 10.25 -1.71
CA ARG A 113 18.40 9.73 -2.86
C ARG A 113 19.90 9.76 -2.62
N PHE A 114 20.44 10.88 -2.18
CA PHE A 114 21.88 11.04 -1.92
C PHE A 114 22.41 9.96 -0.97
N PHE A 115 21.64 9.65 0.07
CA PHE A 115 22.03 8.59 0.97
C PHE A 115 21.98 7.21 0.31
N PHE A 116 20.91 6.90 -0.44
CA PHE A 116 20.79 5.62 -1.13
C PHE A 116 21.98 5.35 -2.05
N GLU A 117 22.38 6.34 -2.86
CA GLU A 117 23.55 6.26 -3.75
C GLU A 117 24.82 5.93 -2.95
N SER A 118 24.98 6.46 -1.74
CA SER A 118 26.15 6.16 -0.91
C SER A 118 26.23 4.69 -0.47
N ILE A 119 25.10 4.00 -0.33
CA ILE A 119 25.02 2.60 0.11
C ILE A 119 24.66 1.62 -1.00
N SER A 120 24.54 2.08 -2.23
CA SER A 120 24.03 1.28 -3.34
C SER A 120 24.92 0.07 -3.66
N ASP A 121 26.22 0.15 -3.34
CA ASP A 121 27.21 -0.93 -3.49
C ASP A 121 27.14 -2.02 -2.39
N LEU A 122 26.32 -1.84 -1.35
CA LEU A 122 26.27 -2.77 -0.22
C LEU A 122 25.51 -4.07 -0.55
N THR A 123 25.93 -5.16 0.11
CA THR A 123 25.22 -6.45 0.13
C THR A 123 24.65 -6.68 1.53
N LEU A 124 23.35 -6.90 1.59
CA LEU A 124 22.52 -7.05 2.78
C LEU A 124 21.75 -8.38 2.66
N PRO A 125 22.39 -9.52 3.02
CA PRO A 125 21.94 -10.87 2.63
C PRO A 125 20.60 -11.30 3.24
N ARG A 126 20.06 -10.56 4.22
CA ARG A 126 18.77 -10.84 4.87
C ARG A 126 17.68 -9.83 4.50
N LEU A 127 17.98 -8.91 3.59
CA LEU A 127 17.07 -7.86 3.18
C LEU A 127 15.88 -8.47 2.43
N SER A 128 14.69 -8.29 2.98
CA SER A 128 13.44 -8.79 2.41
C SER A 128 12.53 -7.65 1.97
N THR A 129 12.53 -6.53 2.69
CA THR A 129 11.63 -5.40 2.41
C THR A 129 12.43 -4.13 2.18
N CYS A 130 12.15 -3.46 1.07
CA CYS A 130 12.81 -2.22 0.68
C CYS A 130 11.80 -1.13 0.34
N THR A 131 12.04 0.07 0.86
CA THR A 131 11.43 1.32 0.38
C THR A 131 12.58 2.24 0.00
N LEU A 132 12.76 2.51 -1.28
CA LEU A 132 13.94 3.16 -1.83
C LEU A 132 13.54 4.26 -2.80
N PRO A 133 14.29 5.36 -2.92
CA PRO A 133 14.06 6.35 -3.95
C PRO A 133 14.47 5.79 -5.32
N ILE A 134 13.84 6.27 -6.39
CA ILE A 134 14.31 5.98 -7.74
C ILE A 134 15.75 6.49 -7.94
N SER A 135 16.62 5.64 -8.50
CA SER A 135 18.05 5.93 -8.74
C SER A 135 18.61 5.01 -9.81
N LEU A 136 19.65 5.45 -10.53
CA LEU A 136 20.36 4.65 -11.53
C LEU A 136 21.05 3.42 -10.92
N ASP A 137 21.47 3.51 -9.65
CA ASP A 137 22.14 2.40 -8.97
C ASP A 137 21.17 1.32 -8.47
N LEU A 138 19.86 1.57 -8.54
CA LEU A 138 18.83 0.71 -7.97
C LEU A 138 18.90 -0.72 -8.49
N GLY A 139 19.10 -0.88 -9.81
CA GLY A 139 19.25 -2.19 -10.42
C GLY A 139 20.46 -2.95 -9.86
N SER A 140 21.62 -2.30 -9.78
CA SER A 140 22.83 -2.93 -9.25
C SER A 140 22.69 -3.31 -7.77
N PHE A 141 22.05 -2.46 -6.97
CA PHE A 141 21.78 -2.73 -5.55
C PHE A 141 20.85 -3.93 -5.39
N LEU A 142 19.72 -3.94 -6.10
CA LEU A 142 18.75 -5.04 -6.01
C LEU A 142 19.32 -6.36 -6.56
N GLY A 143 20.19 -6.32 -7.57
CA GLY A 143 20.88 -7.50 -8.08
C GLY A 143 21.79 -8.17 -7.04
N ARG A 144 22.42 -7.38 -6.16
CA ARG A 144 23.19 -7.89 -5.00
C ARG A 144 22.30 -8.39 -3.87
N ASN A 145 21.05 -7.96 -3.83
CA ASN A 145 20.09 -8.18 -2.75
C ASN A 145 18.82 -8.91 -3.25
N SER A 146 18.99 -10.01 -3.98
CA SER A 146 17.90 -10.75 -4.64
C SER A 146 16.93 -11.47 -3.69
N THR A 147 17.12 -11.34 -2.37
CA THR A 147 16.23 -11.87 -1.33
C THR A 147 14.99 -11.01 -1.09
N VAL A 148 14.88 -9.85 -1.74
CA VAL A 148 13.75 -8.92 -1.58
C VAL A 148 12.44 -9.56 -2.02
N THR A 149 11.46 -9.53 -1.13
CA THR A 149 10.07 -9.97 -1.31
C THR A 149 9.13 -8.78 -1.52
N ASP A 150 9.44 -7.63 -0.91
CA ASP A 150 8.58 -6.44 -0.93
C ASP A 150 9.41 -5.24 -1.36
N LEU A 151 9.08 -4.66 -2.51
CA LEU A 151 9.79 -3.52 -3.08
C LEU A 151 8.84 -2.34 -3.26
N VAL A 152 9.18 -1.22 -2.65
CA VAL A 152 8.54 0.08 -2.85
C VAL A 152 9.58 1.05 -3.42
N ILE A 153 9.30 1.62 -4.58
CA ILE A 153 10.11 2.64 -5.23
C ILE A 153 9.38 3.97 -5.10
N LEU A 154 9.98 4.88 -4.35
CA LEU A 154 9.45 6.22 -4.12
C LEU A 154 9.73 7.12 -5.34
N PRO A 155 8.77 7.99 -5.72
CA PRO A 155 9.03 9.03 -6.71
C PRO A 155 10.11 9.98 -6.19
N ALA A 156 10.85 10.61 -7.12
CA ALA A 156 11.83 11.63 -6.77
C ALA A 156 11.12 12.86 -6.19
N VAL A 157 11.29 13.12 -4.89
CA VAL A 157 10.71 14.29 -4.20
C VAL A 157 11.64 15.50 -4.29
N GLU A 158 12.95 15.28 -4.44
CA GLU A 158 13.97 16.29 -4.20
C GLU A 158 14.13 17.30 -5.34
N GLU A 159 13.73 16.99 -6.59
CA GLU A 159 13.81 17.92 -7.75
C GLU A 159 12.74 17.60 -8.82
N PRO A 160 12.28 18.57 -9.64
CA PRO A 160 11.42 18.35 -10.82
C PRO A 160 12.21 17.66 -11.93
N CYS A 161 12.57 16.42 -11.68
CA CYS A 161 13.63 15.72 -12.38
C CYS A 161 13.02 14.77 -13.41
N SER A 162 12.53 15.34 -14.53
CA SER A 162 11.95 14.58 -15.63
C SER A 162 12.91 13.54 -16.25
N GLU A 163 14.22 13.75 -16.13
CA GLU A 163 15.27 12.89 -16.73
C GLU A 163 15.36 11.48 -16.11
N PHE A 164 14.96 11.31 -14.85
CA PHE A 164 15.07 10.01 -14.18
C PHE A 164 13.92 9.08 -14.52
N TYR A 165 12.81 9.62 -14.98
CA TYR A 165 11.70 8.83 -15.49
C TYR A 165 11.98 8.31 -16.90
N THR A 166 12.98 8.84 -17.62
CA THR A 166 13.27 8.41 -19.00
C THR A 166 14.45 7.44 -19.11
N SER A 167 15.33 7.41 -18.11
CA SER A 167 16.51 6.54 -18.14
C SER A 167 16.13 5.09 -17.81
N PRO A 168 16.37 4.12 -18.72
CA PRO A 168 16.00 2.73 -18.47
C PRO A 168 16.86 2.16 -17.34
N ILE A 169 16.21 1.62 -16.31
CA ILE A 169 16.89 0.89 -15.24
C ILE A 169 17.31 -0.48 -15.79
N THR A 170 18.56 -0.89 -15.55
CA THR A 170 19.04 -2.21 -15.93
C THR A 170 18.13 -3.30 -15.35
N PRO A 171 17.58 -4.21 -16.18
CA PRO A 171 16.74 -5.30 -15.70
C PRO A 171 17.46 -6.19 -14.68
N VAL A 172 16.75 -6.60 -13.63
CA VAL A 172 17.27 -7.43 -12.55
C VAL A 172 16.29 -8.54 -12.26
N HIS A 173 16.80 -9.76 -12.16
CA HIS A 173 15.99 -10.90 -11.76
C HIS A 173 15.80 -10.95 -10.23
N LEU A 174 14.55 -10.77 -9.77
CA LEU A 174 14.18 -10.83 -8.36
C LEU A 174 13.22 -12.01 -8.11
N PRO A 175 13.76 -13.25 -7.97
CA PRO A 175 12.95 -14.48 -7.96
C PRO A 175 12.02 -14.62 -6.75
N LYS A 176 12.25 -13.82 -5.69
CA LYS A 176 11.44 -13.86 -4.46
C LYS A 176 10.48 -12.68 -4.33
N LEU A 177 10.50 -11.73 -5.27
CA LEU A 177 9.64 -10.55 -5.21
C LEU A 177 8.17 -10.99 -5.29
N GLN A 178 7.37 -10.61 -4.31
CA GLN A 178 5.94 -10.92 -4.16
C GLN A 178 5.07 -9.66 -4.26
N ARG A 179 5.59 -8.52 -3.79
CA ARG A 179 4.89 -7.23 -3.80
C ARG A 179 5.76 -6.16 -4.44
N PHE A 180 5.19 -5.43 -5.40
CA PHE A 180 5.83 -4.28 -6.04
C PHE A 180 4.96 -3.04 -5.91
N VAL A 181 5.57 -1.91 -5.54
CA VAL A 181 4.96 -0.58 -5.58
C VAL A 181 5.96 0.37 -6.23
N GLY A 182 5.63 1.04 -7.33
CA GLY A 182 6.61 1.91 -7.99
C GLY A 182 6.18 2.42 -9.36
N PRO A 183 7.02 3.21 -10.04
CA PRO A 183 6.74 3.65 -11.41
C PRO A 183 6.58 2.47 -12.37
N ASP A 184 5.70 2.61 -13.34
CA ASP A 184 5.44 1.62 -14.40
C ASP A 184 6.71 1.22 -15.16
N LEU A 185 7.58 2.18 -15.48
CA LEU A 185 8.87 1.89 -16.13
C LEU A 185 9.83 1.08 -15.26
N SER A 186 9.77 1.23 -13.94
CA SER A 186 10.56 0.41 -13.02
C SER A 186 10.02 -1.02 -12.95
N ALA A 187 8.69 -1.18 -13.05
CA ALA A 187 8.03 -2.49 -13.08
C ALA A 187 8.60 -3.38 -14.20
N CYS A 188 8.88 -2.79 -15.38
CA CYS A 188 9.51 -3.46 -16.52
C CYS A 188 10.85 -4.14 -16.20
N SER A 189 11.63 -3.55 -15.29
CA SER A 189 12.97 -4.01 -14.97
C SER A 189 13.00 -5.06 -13.86
N PHE A 190 11.96 -5.15 -13.02
CA PHE A 190 11.99 -5.93 -11.78
C PHE A 190 10.97 -7.07 -11.69
N ILE A 191 9.85 -6.96 -12.42
CA ILE A 191 8.75 -7.93 -12.33
C ILE A 191 8.92 -9.15 -13.24
N PRO A 192 9.46 -9.06 -14.47
CA PRO A 192 9.62 -10.24 -15.32
C PRO A 192 10.39 -11.38 -14.65
N GLY A 193 9.77 -12.57 -14.59
CA GLY A 193 10.31 -13.77 -13.94
C GLY A 193 10.27 -13.76 -12.41
N SER A 194 9.66 -12.76 -11.77
CA SER A 194 9.45 -12.72 -10.32
C SER A 194 8.22 -13.52 -9.87
N LEU A 195 7.89 -13.52 -8.58
CA LEU A 195 6.66 -14.10 -8.03
C LEU A 195 5.66 -12.99 -7.62
N ALA A 196 5.76 -11.82 -8.24
CA ALA A 196 4.96 -10.68 -7.87
C ALA A 196 3.49 -10.96 -8.21
N SER A 197 2.62 -10.79 -7.21
CA SER A 197 1.16 -11.01 -7.33
C SER A 197 0.37 -9.79 -6.86
N ASN A 198 0.98 -8.93 -6.04
CA ASN A 198 0.44 -7.64 -5.61
C ASN A 198 1.27 -6.50 -6.20
N ILE A 199 0.69 -5.78 -7.15
CA ILE A 199 1.38 -4.77 -7.94
C ILE A 199 0.63 -3.46 -7.82
N THR A 200 1.36 -2.42 -7.43
CA THR A 200 0.88 -1.04 -7.46
C THR A 200 1.79 -0.21 -8.35
N ILE A 201 1.27 0.34 -9.43
CA ILE A 201 2.05 1.20 -10.33
C ILE A 201 1.66 2.67 -10.21
N PHE A 202 2.66 3.54 -10.20
CA PHE A 202 2.49 4.96 -10.47
C PHE A 202 2.66 5.13 -11.97
N CYS A 203 1.55 5.33 -12.67
CA CYS A 203 1.49 5.40 -14.11
C CYS A 203 1.99 6.80 -14.51
N THR A 204 3.27 6.90 -14.89
CA THR A 204 3.96 8.18 -15.17
C THR A 204 3.75 8.69 -16.60
N LEU A 205 2.81 8.07 -17.33
CA LEU A 205 2.64 8.17 -18.77
C LEU A 205 2.65 9.62 -19.26
N ASN A 206 3.67 9.91 -20.06
CA ASN A 206 3.55 10.90 -21.12
C ASN A 206 2.63 10.28 -22.18
N PRO A 207 1.50 10.91 -22.57
CA PRO A 207 0.53 10.35 -23.52
C PRO A 207 1.14 9.97 -24.88
N ASN A 208 2.36 10.42 -25.16
CA ASN A 208 3.07 10.12 -26.41
C ASN A 208 3.90 8.82 -26.39
N VAL A 209 4.10 8.21 -25.22
CA VAL A 209 4.91 6.97 -25.08
C VAL A 209 3.97 5.82 -24.77
N GLY A 210 3.63 5.03 -25.79
CA GLY A 210 2.65 3.96 -25.69
C GLY A 210 2.83 3.08 -24.45
N SER A 211 1.74 2.93 -23.68
CA SER A 211 1.70 2.31 -22.35
C SER A 211 1.90 0.79 -22.33
N SER A 212 1.89 0.13 -23.49
CA SER A 212 1.77 -1.33 -23.57
C SER A 212 2.98 -2.09 -23.02
N GLY A 213 4.18 -1.52 -23.11
CA GLY A 213 5.41 -2.17 -22.67
C GLY A 213 5.44 -2.49 -21.17
N GLY A 214 4.82 -1.63 -20.34
CA GLY A 214 4.75 -1.80 -18.89
C GLY A 214 3.91 -3.00 -18.47
N LEU A 215 2.68 -3.06 -18.98
CA LEU A 215 1.73 -4.12 -18.66
C LEU A 215 2.17 -5.47 -19.24
N GLU A 216 2.75 -5.48 -20.44
CA GLU A 216 3.34 -6.70 -21.00
C GLU A 216 4.48 -7.23 -20.13
N ALA A 217 5.34 -6.35 -19.61
CA ALA A 217 6.40 -6.77 -18.71
C ALA A 217 5.85 -7.29 -17.37
N ILE A 218 4.81 -6.67 -16.83
CA ILE A 218 4.12 -7.14 -15.63
C ILE A 218 3.54 -8.54 -15.83
N ALA A 219 2.90 -8.79 -16.98
CA ALA A 219 2.33 -10.08 -17.32
C ALA A 219 3.36 -11.22 -17.45
N ARG A 220 4.66 -10.89 -17.53
CA ARG A 220 5.76 -11.87 -17.48
C ARG A 220 6.18 -12.25 -16.06
N SER A 221 5.40 -11.91 -15.03
CA SER A 221 5.54 -12.51 -13.70
C SER A 221 5.35 -14.03 -13.78
N ASN A 222 6.07 -14.80 -12.95
CA ASN A 222 5.85 -16.24 -12.82
C ASN A 222 4.70 -16.57 -11.86
N ALA A 223 4.09 -15.57 -11.22
CA ALA A 223 2.90 -15.72 -10.39
C ALA A 223 1.70 -15.04 -11.07
N ASP A 224 0.50 -15.54 -10.80
CA ASP A 224 -0.73 -14.86 -11.21
C ASP A 224 -0.83 -13.50 -10.51
N ILE A 225 -1.12 -12.45 -11.28
CA ILE A 225 -1.37 -11.12 -10.73
C ILE A 225 -2.78 -11.13 -10.14
N ILE A 226 -2.89 -11.05 -8.82
CA ILE A 226 -4.16 -11.10 -8.09
C ILE A 226 -4.65 -9.69 -7.78
N ASP A 227 -3.75 -8.84 -7.27
CA ASP A 227 -4.04 -7.46 -6.91
C ASP A 227 -3.27 -6.51 -7.83
N PHE A 228 -4.01 -5.69 -8.57
CA PHE A 228 -3.44 -4.66 -9.43
C PHE A 228 -4.00 -3.29 -9.07
N ASN A 229 -3.12 -2.40 -8.64
CA ASN A 229 -3.45 -1.02 -8.33
C ASN A 229 -2.67 -0.11 -9.29
N CYS A 230 -3.31 0.91 -9.87
CA CYS A 230 -2.62 1.93 -10.64
C CYS A 230 -3.07 3.31 -10.17
N LEU A 231 -2.08 4.18 -9.94
CA LEU A 231 -2.27 5.59 -9.69
C LEU A 231 -1.96 6.32 -11.01
N ILE A 232 -3.00 6.83 -11.66
CA ILE A 232 -2.95 7.44 -13.00
C ILE A 232 -3.29 8.90 -12.94
N ILE A 233 -2.45 9.74 -13.54
CA ILE A 233 -2.80 11.14 -13.80
C ILE A 233 -3.90 11.21 -14.88
N TRP A 234 -3.77 10.37 -15.92
CA TRP A 234 -4.69 10.32 -17.07
C TRP A 234 -5.10 8.88 -17.33
N LEU A 235 -6.41 8.62 -17.53
CA LEU A 235 -6.89 7.31 -17.96
C LEU A 235 -7.21 7.34 -19.44
N GLU A 236 -6.47 6.54 -20.22
CA GLU A 236 -6.78 6.30 -21.62
C GLU A 236 -7.51 4.97 -21.78
N GLN A 237 -8.47 4.91 -22.70
CA GLN A 237 -9.17 3.65 -23.02
C GLN A 237 -8.19 2.55 -23.46
N ALA A 238 -7.12 2.93 -24.17
CA ALA A 238 -6.06 2.01 -24.59
C ALA A 238 -5.38 1.31 -23.39
N PHE A 239 -5.13 2.04 -22.30
CA PHE A 239 -4.57 1.46 -21.08
C PHE A 239 -5.50 0.41 -20.46
N LEU A 240 -6.81 0.67 -20.41
CA LEU A 240 -7.78 -0.31 -19.91
C LEU A 240 -7.82 -1.57 -20.79
N ILE A 241 -7.79 -1.41 -22.11
CA ILE A 241 -7.73 -2.54 -23.04
C ILE A 241 -6.46 -3.37 -22.79
N ASP A 242 -5.31 -2.71 -22.57
CA ASP A 242 -4.07 -3.39 -22.25
C ASP A 242 -4.14 -4.11 -20.89
N VAL A 243 -4.77 -3.52 -19.86
CA VAL A 243 -4.98 -4.20 -18.56
C VAL A 243 -5.79 -5.47 -18.75
N ALA A 244 -6.92 -5.39 -19.47
CA ALA A 244 -7.74 -6.57 -19.79
C ALA A 244 -6.98 -7.64 -20.58
N LYS A 245 -6.16 -7.21 -21.54
CA LYS A 245 -5.38 -8.10 -22.41
C LYS A 245 -4.26 -8.82 -21.66
N TYR A 246 -3.50 -8.09 -20.86
CA TYR A 246 -2.27 -8.61 -20.23
C TYR A 246 -2.51 -9.17 -18.84
N LEU A 247 -3.55 -8.72 -18.12
CA LEU A 247 -3.85 -9.10 -16.74
C LEU A 247 -5.27 -9.69 -16.58
N PRO A 248 -5.69 -10.68 -17.38
CA PRO A 248 -7.07 -11.19 -17.33
C PRO A 248 -7.44 -11.92 -16.02
N GLY A 249 -6.43 -12.33 -15.24
CA GLY A 249 -6.60 -13.10 -14.00
C GLY A 249 -6.79 -12.27 -12.72
N ILE A 250 -6.78 -10.94 -12.80
CA ILE A 250 -6.87 -10.09 -11.61
C ILE A 250 -8.19 -10.28 -10.88
N ARG A 251 -8.13 -10.26 -9.55
CA ARG A 251 -9.29 -10.33 -8.65
C ARG A 251 -9.59 -9.00 -8.00
N SER A 252 -8.57 -8.18 -7.78
CA SER A 252 -8.69 -6.85 -7.22
C SER A 252 -8.07 -5.82 -8.16
N LEU A 253 -8.87 -4.84 -8.57
CA LEU A 253 -8.45 -3.72 -9.40
C LEU A 253 -8.69 -2.40 -8.66
N GLN A 254 -7.63 -1.64 -8.43
CA GLN A 254 -7.76 -0.28 -7.93
C GLN A 254 -7.21 0.72 -8.94
N ILE A 255 -8.01 1.71 -9.29
CA ILE A 255 -7.62 2.83 -10.15
C ILE A 255 -7.79 4.10 -9.34
N ALA A 256 -6.70 4.79 -9.04
CA ALA A 256 -6.72 6.06 -8.35
C ALA A 256 -6.32 7.19 -9.29
N LYS A 257 -7.18 8.19 -9.43
CA LYS A 257 -6.93 9.39 -10.24
C LYS A 257 -6.61 10.57 -9.31
N PRO A 258 -5.38 11.11 -9.26
CA PRO A 258 -5.05 12.31 -8.52
C PRO A 258 -5.68 13.51 -9.24
N SER A 259 -6.90 13.81 -8.85
CA SER A 259 -7.63 15.07 -9.02
C SER A 259 -7.20 16.03 -10.12
N GLU A 260 -7.81 15.82 -11.28
CA GLU A 260 -8.38 16.92 -12.06
C GLU A 260 -9.81 16.45 -12.40
N THR A 261 -10.81 17.25 -12.02
CA THR A 261 -12.21 17.02 -12.44
C THR A 261 -12.21 17.00 -13.97
N PRO A 262 -12.41 15.84 -14.60
CA PRO A 262 -12.53 15.80 -16.05
C PRO A 262 -13.80 16.56 -16.46
N ALA A 263 -13.92 16.90 -17.73
CA ALA A 263 -15.20 17.43 -18.21
C ALA A 263 -16.28 16.35 -18.02
N PRO A 264 -17.56 16.70 -17.78
CA PRO A 264 -18.63 15.72 -17.62
C PRO A 264 -18.74 14.71 -18.79
N GLU A 265 -18.41 15.14 -20.00
CA GLU A 265 -18.39 14.30 -21.21
C GLU A 265 -17.37 13.16 -21.12
N ASP A 266 -16.25 13.38 -20.42
CA ASP A 266 -15.21 12.36 -20.23
C ASP A 266 -15.65 11.29 -19.23
N GLU A 267 -16.57 11.62 -18.31
CA GLU A 267 -17.05 10.70 -17.29
C GLU A 267 -17.92 9.59 -17.89
N GLU A 268 -18.85 9.93 -18.80
CA GLU A 268 -19.67 8.92 -19.46
C GLU A 268 -18.81 7.97 -20.31
N LEU A 269 -17.87 8.52 -21.10
CA LEU A 269 -16.92 7.73 -21.88
C LEU A 269 -16.02 6.86 -21.00
N PHE A 270 -15.61 7.38 -19.84
CA PHE A 270 -14.88 6.63 -18.83
C PHE A 270 -15.70 5.44 -18.32
N MET A 271 -16.96 5.65 -17.94
CA MET A 271 -17.83 4.59 -17.44
C MET A 271 -18.11 3.50 -18.50
N VAL A 272 -18.27 3.89 -19.77
CA VAL A 272 -18.37 2.96 -20.90
C VAL A 272 -17.08 2.16 -21.08
N SER A 273 -15.92 2.80 -20.90
CA SER A 273 -14.62 2.15 -21.00
C SER A 273 -14.40 1.14 -19.86
N ILE A 274 -14.83 1.45 -18.64
CA ILE A 274 -14.85 0.52 -17.51
C ILE A 274 -15.78 -0.67 -17.81
N ALA A 275 -16.99 -0.44 -18.31
CA ALA A 275 -17.89 -1.53 -18.69
C ALA A 275 -17.26 -2.46 -19.76
N THR A 276 -16.50 -1.88 -20.69
CA THR A 276 -15.76 -2.65 -21.70
C THR A 276 -14.64 -3.49 -21.07
N LEU A 277 -13.86 -2.91 -20.15
CA LEU A 277 -12.84 -3.60 -19.38
C LEU A 277 -13.42 -4.79 -18.59
N LEU A 278 -14.54 -4.56 -17.90
CA LEU A 278 -15.18 -5.56 -17.03
C LEU A 278 -15.64 -6.80 -17.79
N ARG A 279 -16.01 -6.67 -19.08
CA ARG A 279 -16.33 -7.84 -19.94
C ARG A 279 -15.16 -8.80 -20.10
N SER A 280 -13.94 -8.29 -20.05
CA SER A 280 -12.72 -9.09 -20.22
C SER A 280 -12.17 -9.63 -18.90
N LEU A 281 -12.44 -8.95 -17.78
CA LEU A 281 -11.93 -9.32 -16.45
C LEU A 281 -12.86 -10.31 -15.73
N THR A 282 -12.96 -11.52 -16.26
CA THR A 282 -13.90 -12.55 -15.76
C THR A 282 -13.64 -13.03 -14.33
N CYS A 283 -12.44 -12.76 -13.77
CA CYS A 283 -12.06 -13.13 -12.41
C CYS A 283 -12.19 -11.98 -11.40
N LEU A 284 -12.61 -10.79 -11.83
CA LEU A 284 -12.63 -9.61 -10.97
C LEU A 284 -13.70 -9.75 -9.88
N GLU A 285 -13.27 -9.61 -8.63
CA GLU A 285 -14.10 -9.70 -7.43
C GLU A 285 -14.24 -8.33 -6.75
N THR A 286 -13.19 -7.51 -6.80
CA THR A 286 -13.14 -6.19 -6.16
C THR A 286 -12.67 -5.14 -7.16
N MET A 287 -13.38 -4.02 -7.24
CA MET A 287 -12.98 -2.85 -8.00
C MET A 287 -13.02 -1.59 -7.14
N SER A 288 -12.06 -0.70 -7.30
CA SER A 288 -12.01 0.55 -6.55
C SER A 288 -11.56 1.69 -7.45
N LEU A 289 -12.46 2.63 -7.74
CA LEU A 289 -12.21 3.88 -8.44
C LEU A 289 -12.07 4.99 -7.40
N LEU A 290 -10.83 5.48 -7.19
CA LEU A 290 -10.51 6.48 -6.17
C LEU A 290 -10.30 7.87 -6.77
N THR A 291 -10.95 8.86 -6.19
CA THR A 291 -10.64 10.28 -6.37
C THR A 291 -10.25 10.88 -5.01
N PRO A 292 -9.10 11.57 -4.89
CA PRO A 292 -8.59 12.02 -3.59
C PRO A 292 -9.24 13.30 -3.05
N ILE A 293 -10.24 13.89 -3.71
CA ILE A 293 -10.56 15.32 -3.49
C ILE A 293 -11.97 15.66 -3.02
N HIS A 294 -12.92 14.74 -2.96
CA HIS A 294 -14.17 15.08 -2.29
C HIS A 294 -13.92 15.02 -0.78
N GLY A 295 -13.92 16.19 -0.15
CA GLY A 295 -13.97 16.32 1.30
C GLY A 295 -15.21 15.63 1.86
N PRO A 296 -15.49 15.76 3.16
CA PRO A 296 -16.68 15.18 3.77
C PRO A 296 -18.01 15.81 3.29
N ASP A 297 -18.07 16.41 2.11
CA ASP A 297 -19.27 17.03 1.57
C ASP A 297 -20.42 16.00 1.45
N GLU A 298 -21.64 16.50 1.54
CA GLU A 298 -22.86 15.71 1.35
C GLU A 298 -22.88 15.21 -0.10
N ILE A 299 -23.04 13.89 -0.27
CA ILE A 299 -23.16 13.27 -1.59
C ILE A 299 -24.58 13.52 -2.07
N ALA A 300 -24.73 14.10 -3.26
CA ALA A 300 -26.05 14.36 -3.81
C ALA A 300 -26.81 13.05 -4.12
N ASP A 301 -28.12 13.04 -3.90
CA ASP A 301 -28.99 11.89 -4.25
C ASP A 301 -28.82 11.44 -5.71
N ASP A 302 -28.57 12.39 -6.62
CA ASP A 302 -28.37 12.14 -8.06
C ASP A 302 -27.04 11.41 -8.34
N GLU A 303 -26.00 11.69 -7.56
CA GLU A 303 -24.69 11.02 -7.68
C GLU A 303 -24.81 9.56 -7.23
N LEU A 304 -25.47 9.31 -6.09
CA LEU A 304 -25.74 7.94 -5.61
C LEU A 304 -26.60 7.15 -6.60
N GLU A 305 -27.57 7.79 -7.25
CA GLU A 305 -28.39 7.16 -8.30
C GLU A 305 -27.55 6.76 -9.52
N ALA A 306 -26.64 7.64 -9.98
CA ALA A 306 -25.74 7.36 -11.09
C ALA A 306 -24.78 6.21 -10.78
N GLU A 307 -24.20 6.22 -9.58
CA GLU A 307 -23.35 5.13 -9.09
C GLU A 307 -24.10 3.80 -8.99
N PHE A 308 -25.32 3.81 -8.42
CA PHE A 308 -26.15 2.62 -8.26
C PHE A 308 -26.46 1.95 -9.60
N ARG A 309 -26.87 2.74 -10.61
CA ARG A 309 -27.09 2.23 -11.97
C ARG A 309 -25.82 1.62 -12.56
N SER A 310 -24.69 2.27 -12.32
CA SER A 310 -23.39 1.80 -12.82
C SER A 310 -23.01 0.45 -12.23
N VAL A 311 -23.12 0.27 -10.90
CA VAL A 311 -22.79 -1.01 -10.26
C VAL A 311 -23.76 -2.12 -10.65
N GLN A 312 -25.03 -1.82 -10.91
CA GLN A 312 -25.99 -2.80 -11.47
C GLN A 312 -25.56 -3.28 -12.85
N ILE A 313 -25.26 -2.37 -13.77
CA ILE A 313 -24.79 -2.72 -15.13
C ILE A 313 -23.49 -3.54 -15.05
N TRP A 314 -22.57 -3.11 -14.18
CA TRP A 314 -21.29 -3.79 -14.00
C TRP A 314 -21.45 -5.17 -13.36
N GLY A 315 -22.39 -5.35 -12.43
CA GLY A 315 -22.69 -6.64 -11.80
C GLY A 315 -23.29 -7.67 -12.75
N GLU A 316 -24.01 -7.22 -13.78
CA GLU A 316 -24.48 -8.06 -14.90
C GLU A 316 -23.35 -8.45 -15.84
N ILE A 317 -22.47 -7.49 -16.17
CA ILE A 317 -21.32 -7.70 -17.07
C ILE A 317 -20.26 -8.61 -16.42
N ALA A 318 -19.99 -8.43 -15.13
CA ALA A 318 -18.99 -9.15 -14.36
C ALA A 318 -19.66 -9.87 -13.16
N PRO A 319 -20.16 -11.11 -13.35
CA PRO A 319 -20.89 -11.84 -12.32
C PRO A 319 -20.10 -12.14 -11.04
N ARG A 320 -18.76 -12.13 -11.11
CA ARG A 320 -17.90 -12.34 -9.94
C ARG A 320 -17.63 -11.08 -9.14
N LEU A 321 -17.93 -9.91 -9.69
CA LEU A 321 -17.72 -8.63 -9.01
C LEU A 321 -18.62 -8.58 -7.77
N GLN A 322 -17.99 -8.51 -6.59
CA GLN A 322 -18.63 -8.48 -5.29
C GLN A 322 -18.59 -7.10 -4.65
N THR A 323 -17.50 -6.37 -4.80
CA THR A 323 -17.34 -5.05 -4.19
C THR A 323 -16.87 -4.01 -5.18
N VAL A 324 -17.47 -2.82 -5.12
CA VAL A 324 -17.12 -1.68 -5.97
C VAL A 324 -17.05 -0.43 -5.12
N ALA A 325 -15.87 0.17 -5.01
CA ALA A 325 -15.71 1.48 -4.41
C ALA A 325 -15.67 2.55 -5.50
N LEU A 326 -16.50 3.59 -5.38
CA LEU A 326 -16.65 4.64 -6.39
C LEU A 326 -16.18 6.04 -5.88
N PRO A 327 -16.07 7.05 -6.76
CA PRO A 327 -15.57 8.38 -6.44
C PRO A 327 -16.31 9.11 -5.31
N SER A 328 -17.61 8.86 -5.09
CA SER A 328 -18.36 9.41 -3.94
C SER A 328 -17.90 8.83 -2.58
N ASN A 329 -16.83 8.02 -2.58
CA ASN A 329 -16.33 7.27 -1.43
C ASN A 329 -17.37 6.25 -0.90
N THR A 330 -18.35 5.89 -1.72
CA THR A 330 -19.33 4.83 -1.42
C THR A 330 -18.74 3.48 -1.78
N LEU A 331 -18.85 2.51 -0.87
CA LEU A 331 -18.51 1.12 -1.11
C LEU A 331 -19.80 0.34 -1.36
N TRP A 332 -20.00 -0.09 -2.60
CA TRP A 332 -21.10 -0.93 -3.00
C TRP A 332 -20.72 -2.40 -2.82
N THR A 333 -21.49 -3.12 -2.01
CA THR A 333 -21.32 -4.57 -1.77
C THR A 333 -22.49 -5.32 -2.36
N ARG A 334 -22.19 -6.31 -3.19
CA ARG A 334 -23.16 -7.24 -3.76
C ARG A 334 -23.54 -8.26 -2.71
N VAL A 335 -24.83 -8.38 -2.42
CA VAL A 335 -25.33 -9.35 -1.43
C VAL A 335 -25.77 -10.65 -2.11
N ARG A 336 -26.50 -10.53 -3.23
CA ARG A 336 -26.98 -11.67 -4.00
C ARG A 336 -27.41 -11.21 -5.40
N ASP A 337 -27.24 -12.06 -6.41
CA ASP A 337 -27.70 -11.79 -7.78
C ASP A 337 -27.25 -10.39 -8.22
N ASN A 338 -28.08 -9.48 -8.70
CA ASN A 338 -27.65 -8.10 -9.01
C ASN A 338 -28.10 -7.06 -7.94
N ILE A 339 -28.11 -7.49 -6.67
CA ILE A 339 -28.53 -6.65 -5.52
C ILE A 339 -27.29 -6.08 -4.83
N TRP A 340 -27.21 -4.75 -4.81
CA TRP A 340 -26.08 -3.94 -4.34
C TRP A 340 -26.51 -3.06 -3.18
N PHE A 341 -25.64 -2.98 -2.17
CA PHE A 341 -25.85 -2.16 -0.98
C PHE A 341 -24.74 -1.13 -0.84
N PRO A 342 -25.08 0.16 -0.65
CA PRO A 342 -24.09 1.17 -0.35
C PRO A 342 -23.69 1.04 1.12
N SER A 343 -22.39 1.11 1.38
CA SER A 343 -21.79 1.13 2.70
C SER A 343 -20.68 2.18 2.75
N ASN A 344 -20.29 2.54 3.97
CA ASN A 344 -19.11 3.38 4.17
C ASN A 344 -17.86 2.51 4.07
N ARG A 345 -16.76 3.07 3.56
CA ARG A 345 -15.47 2.39 3.68
C ARG A 345 -15.13 2.15 5.16
N PRO A 346 -14.41 1.07 5.50
CA PRO A 346 -14.03 0.78 6.89
C PRO A 346 -13.31 1.93 7.61
N THR A 347 -12.70 2.84 6.86
CA THR A 347 -11.95 4.00 7.38
C THR A 347 -12.78 5.29 7.50
N ALA A 348 -14.00 5.31 6.98
CA ALA A 348 -14.89 6.47 7.02
C ALA A 348 -15.87 6.34 8.18
N GLU A 349 -16.20 7.47 8.82
CA GLU A 349 -17.30 7.51 9.78
C GLU A 349 -18.59 7.06 9.11
N PHE A 350 -19.38 6.27 9.83
CA PHE A 350 -20.62 5.71 9.30
C PHE A 350 -21.61 6.85 9.01
N ARG A 351 -21.94 7.08 7.73
CA ARG A 351 -23.02 7.98 7.32
C ARG A 351 -24.31 7.20 7.12
N GLU A 352 -25.32 7.54 7.91
CA GLU A 352 -26.67 6.98 7.84
C GLU A 352 -27.39 7.37 6.53
N GLU A 353 -27.00 8.49 5.93
CA GLU A 353 -27.55 9.08 4.71
C GLU A 353 -27.62 8.10 3.53
N ARG A 354 -26.57 7.29 3.31
CA ARG A 354 -26.52 6.34 2.17
C ARG A 354 -27.56 5.22 2.30
N HIS A 355 -27.81 4.77 3.52
CA HIS A 355 -28.84 3.77 3.79
C HIS A 355 -30.23 4.39 3.65
N GLN A 356 -30.42 5.61 4.18
CA GLN A 356 -31.68 6.35 4.03
C GLN A 356 -32.02 6.61 2.55
N TRP A 357 -31.01 6.94 1.74
CA TRP A 357 -31.15 7.05 0.29
C TRP A 357 -31.65 5.74 -0.34
N LEU A 358 -31.03 4.60 -0.02
CA LEU A 358 -31.43 3.31 -0.59
C LEU A 358 -32.87 2.93 -0.19
N ILE A 359 -33.28 3.21 1.06
CA ILE A 359 -34.65 2.97 1.53
C ILE A 359 -35.63 3.84 0.74
N LYS A 360 -35.37 5.14 0.63
CA LYS A 360 -36.17 6.09 -0.16
C LYS A 360 -36.29 5.62 -1.61
N LYS A 361 -35.18 5.17 -2.21
CA LYS A 361 -35.13 4.66 -3.57
C LYS A 361 -36.01 3.40 -3.73
N ALA A 362 -35.84 2.42 -2.85
CA ALA A 362 -36.60 1.17 -2.85
C ALA A 362 -38.12 1.38 -2.68
N LEU A 363 -38.53 2.36 -1.86
CA LEU A 363 -39.94 2.72 -1.69
C LEU A 363 -40.52 3.48 -2.90
N SER A 364 -39.69 4.24 -3.62
CA SER A 364 -40.13 5.10 -4.72
C SER A 364 -40.11 4.42 -6.10
N SER A 365 -39.36 3.34 -6.27
CA SER A 365 -39.12 2.68 -7.56
C SER A 365 -39.71 1.26 -7.57
N PRO A 366 -40.94 1.08 -8.11
CA PRO A 366 -41.60 -0.23 -8.13
C PRO A 366 -40.88 -1.27 -9.00
N ASP A 367 -40.02 -0.81 -9.92
CA ASP A 367 -39.26 -1.66 -10.84
C ASP A 367 -38.05 -2.34 -10.18
N LEU A 368 -37.70 -1.96 -8.94
CA LEU A 368 -36.61 -2.62 -8.21
C LEU A 368 -37.03 -4.04 -7.79
N PRO A 369 -36.08 -5.00 -7.78
CA PRO A 369 -36.33 -6.34 -7.27
C PRO A 369 -37.04 -6.32 -5.91
N ARG A 370 -38.00 -7.22 -5.71
CA ARG A 370 -38.83 -7.30 -4.50
C ARG A 370 -37.98 -7.43 -3.22
N GLU A 371 -36.78 -7.96 -3.34
CA GLU A 371 -35.79 -8.03 -2.29
C GLU A 371 -35.47 -6.63 -1.75
N TYR A 372 -35.23 -5.63 -2.59
CA TYR A 372 -35.00 -4.24 -2.14
C TYR A 372 -36.20 -3.67 -1.38
N GLN A 373 -37.42 -3.96 -1.83
CA GLN A 373 -38.66 -3.51 -1.17
C GLN A 373 -38.79 -4.17 0.21
N THR A 374 -38.57 -5.48 0.29
CA THR A 374 -38.61 -6.25 1.55
C THR A 374 -37.55 -5.74 2.53
N LEU A 375 -36.37 -5.39 2.03
CA LEU A 375 -35.28 -4.82 2.81
C LEU A 375 -35.62 -3.40 3.29
N ALA A 376 -36.22 -2.56 2.46
CA ALA A 376 -36.65 -1.22 2.87
C ALA A 376 -37.74 -1.25 3.95
N GLU A 377 -38.71 -2.16 3.83
CA GLU A 377 -39.73 -2.40 4.86
C GLU A 377 -39.10 -2.88 6.18
N PHE A 378 -38.08 -3.73 6.10
CA PHE A 378 -37.38 -4.27 7.26
C PHE A 378 -36.49 -3.22 7.95
N VAL A 379 -35.75 -2.43 7.17
CA VAL A 379 -34.81 -1.39 7.67
C VAL A 379 -35.56 -0.15 8.21
N GLY A 380 -36.82 0.08 7.82
CA GLY A 380 -37.70 1.08 8.44
C GLY A 380 -37.98 0.85 9.93
N ASN A 381 -37.53 -0.28 10.50
CA ASN A 381 -37.53 -0.58 11.93
C ASN A 381 -36.08 -0.57 12.45
N GLU A 382 -35.79 0.08 13.60
CA GLU A 382 -34.43 0.14 14.20
C GLU A 382 -33.78 -1.25 14.35
N ALA A 383 -34.57 -2.29 14.63
CA ALA A 383 -34.10 -3.67 14.72
C ALA A 383 -33.59 -4.23 13.37
N GLY A 384 -34.12 -3.72 12.25
CA GLY A 384 -33.75 -4.12 10.91
C GLY A 384 -32.39 -3.57 10.49
N ILE A 385 -32.05 -2.33 10.87
CA ILE A 385 -30.72 -1.74 10.63
C ILE A 385 -29.64 -2.58 11.30
N ALA A 386 -29.84 -2.97 12.56
CA ALA A 386 -28.87 -3.78 13.30
C ALA A 386 -28.66 -5.17 12.66
N THR A 387 -29.73 -5.77 12.16
CA THR A 387 -29.69 -7.07 11.48
C THR A 387 -29.02 -6.97 10.11
N LEU A 388 -29.34 -5.94 9.31
CA LEU A 388 -28.69 -5.66 8.03
C LEU A 388 -27.18 -5.45 8.22
N LYS A 389 -26.80 -4.70 9.27
CA LYS A 389 -25.40 -4.49 9.63
C LYS A 389 -24.70 -5.82 9.94
N ALA A 390 -25.32 -6.70 10.73
CA ALA A 390 -24.77 -8.03 11.01
C ALA A 390 -24.62 -8.90 9.75
N MET A 391 -25.57 -8.81 8.80
CA MET A 391 -25.47 -9.51 7.51
C MET A 391 -24.34 -8.96 6.64
N LEU A 392 -24.18 -7.63 6.55
CA LEU A 392 -23.10 -6.99 5.81
C LEU A 392 -21.73 -7.30 6.43
N ASP A 393 -21.62 -7.24 7.76
CA ASP A 393 -20.40 -7.59 8.48
C ASP A 393 -20.01 -9.05 8.24
N SER A 394 -20.98 -9.97 8.13
CA SER A 394 -20.74 -11.38 7.78
C SER A 394 -20.41 -11.61 6.30
N ALA A 395 -20.83 -10.71 5.39
CA ALA A 395 -20.51 -10.81 3.96
C ALA A 395 -19.12 -10.23 3.65
N CYS A 396 -18.64 -9.30 4.48
CA CYS A 396 -17.33 -8.67 4.35
C CYS A 396 -16.20 -9.39 5.12
N SER A 397 -16.53 -10.35 6.00
CA SER A 397 -15.58 -11.21 6.73
C SER A 397 -15.22 -12.46 5.95
#